data_AF-A0A4V6TR35-F1
#
_entry.id   AF-A0A4V6TR35-F1
#
_cell.length_a   1.000
_cell.length_b   1.000
_cell.length_c   1.000
_cell.angle_alpha   90.00
_cell.angle_beta   90.00
_cell.angle_gamma   90.00
#
_symmetry.space_group_name_H-M   'P 1'
#
loop_
_entity.id
_entity.type
_entity.pdbx_description
1 polymer ?
#
loop_
_entity_poly.entity_id
_entity_poly.type
_entity_poly.pdbx_seq_one_letter_code
_entity_poly.pdbx_strand_id
1 'polypeptide(L)'
;MNSLARTLANEEKDITTIAIRPGVVDTSMQQFIRDNGNNAMLSEEYKKFISLHSEKKLLSPDQPAKVFSNLSVVKLSGQHSGAFLSWDSNEFEEFRN
;
A
#
# COMPACT_ATOMS: atom_id res chain seq x y z
N MET A 1 -6.96 -4.34 -8.95
CA MET A 1 -5.57 -4.18 -9.43
C MET A 1 -4.66 -5.35 -9.08
N ASN A 2 -4.81 -6.02 -7.93
CA ASN A 2 -3.94 -7.16 -7.56
C ASN A 2 -3.93 -8.32 -8.56
N SER A 3 -5.08 -8.65 -9.16
CA SER A 3 -5.13 -9.70 -10.18
C SER A 3 -4.43 -9.32 -11.48
N LEU A 4 -4.42 -8.03 -11.83
CA LEU A 4 -3.71 -7.54 -13.02
C LEU A 4 -2.21 -7.72 -12.87
N ALA A 5 -1.66 -7.46 -11.67
CA ALA A 5 -0.24 -7.68 -11.40
C ALA A 5 0.18 -9.14 -11.64
N ARG A 6 -0.66 -10.10 -11.21
CA ARG A 6 -0.45 -11.53 -11.49
C ARG A 6 -0.49 -11.87 -12.97
N THR A 7 -1.45 -11.31 -13.71
CA THR A 7 -1.57 -11.52 -15.15
C THR A 7 -0.34 -11.01 -15.88
N LEU A 8 0.08 -9.76 -15.61
CA LEU A 8 1.25 -9.16 -16.25
C LEU A 8 2.55 -9.93 -15.93
N ALA A 9 2.72 -10.41 -14.70
CA ALA A 9 3.86 -11.26 -14.36
C ALA A 9 3.87 -12.61 -15.10
N ASN A 10 2.71 -13.09 -15.54
CA ASN A 10 2.59 -14.31 -16.34
C ASN A 10 2.87 -14.07 -17.82
N GLU A 11 2.41 -12.95 -18.36
CA GLU A 11 2.55 -12.59 -19.78
C GLU A 11 3.93 -11.99 -20.09
N GLU A 12 4.42 -11.07 -19.27
CA GLU A 12 5.61 -10.26 -19.54
C GLU A 12 6.76 -10.65 -18.59
N LYS A 13 7.53 -11.69 -18.96
CA LYS A 13 8.62 -12.23 -18.13
C LYS A 13 9.79 -11.29 -17.93
N ASP A 14 9.93 -10.31 -18.82
CA ASP A 14 10.97 -9.29 -18.73
C ASP A 14 10.58 -8.10 -17.83
N ILE A 15 9.31 -8.04 -17.38
CA ILE A 15 8.79 -6.98 -16.52
C ILE A 15 8.49 -7.55 -15.12
N THR A 16 9.02 -6.89 -14.10
CA THR A 16 8.64 -7.19 -12.71
C THR A 16 7.41 -6.36 -12.34
N THR A 17 6.29 -7.03 -12.04
CA THR A 17 5.04 -6.36 -11.67
C THR A 17 4.63 -6.77 -10.26
N ILE A 18 4.41 -5.82 -9.35
CA ILE A 18 4.06 -6.12 -7.95
C ILE A 18 2.91 -5.22 -7.51
N ALA A 19 1.94 -5.80 -6.79
CA ALA A 19 0.89 -5.03 -6.14
C ALA A 19 1.26 -4.82 -4.66
N ILE A 20 1.42 -3.57 -4.23
CA ILE A 20 1.84 -3.26 -2.86
C ILE A 20 0.74 -2.49 -2.12
N ARG A 21 0.40 -2.94 -0.91
CA ARG A 21 -0.53 -2.25 0.00
C ARG A 21 0.26 -1.27 0.87
N PRO A 22 -0.01 0.05 0.81
CA PRO A 22 0.72 1.07 1.57
C PRO A 22 0.30 1.20 3.05
N GLY A 23 -0.69 0.43 3.50
CA GLY A 23 -1.31 0.59 4.81
C GLY A 23 -2.35 1.73 4.84
N VAL A 24 -2.66 2.24 6.04
CA VAL A 24 -3.55 3.41 6.21
C VAL A 24 -2.68 4.64 6.45
N VAL A 25 -2.58 5.49 5.44
CA VAL A 25 -1.59 6.57 5.36
C VAL A 25 -2.27 7.93 5.56
N ASP A 26 -1.62 8.84 6.27
CA ASP A 26 -2.09 10.21 6.46
C ASP A 26 -1.94 11.03 5.18
N THR A 27 -2.97 10.99 4.34
CA THR A 27 -3.03 11.64 3.03
C THR A 27 -4.35 12.37 2.84
N SER A 28 -4.45 13.16 1.77
CA SER A 28 -5.71 13.81 1.38
C SER A 28 -6.86 12.81 1.15
N MET A 29 -6.56 11.57 0.72
CA MET A 29 -7.57 10.52 0.56
C MET A 29 -8.18 10.08 1.90
N GLN A 30 -7.34 9.90 2.93
CA GLN A 30 -7.79 9.55 4.28
C GLN A 30 -8.60 10.71 4.88
N GLN A 31 -8.14 11.97 4.75
CA GLN A 31 -8.95 13.15 5.10
C GLN A 31 -10.33 13.15 4.40
N PHE A 32 -10.38 12.88 3.08
CA PHE A 32 -11.63 12.80 2.33
C PHE A 32 -12.58 11.72 2.88
N ILE A 33 -12.07 10.55 3.26
CA ILE A 33 -12.85 9.48 3.90
C ILE A 33 -13.46 9.97 5.22
N ARG A 34 -12.71 10.72 6.04
CA ARG A 34 -13.23 11.28 7.29
C ARG A 34 -14.28 12.36 7.07
N ASP A 35 -14.10 13.20 6.05
CA ASP A 35 -15.03 14.31 5.80
C ASP A 35 -16.36 13.83 5.19
N ASN A 36 -16.34 12.78 4.39
CA ASN A 36 -17.49 12.36 3.56
C ASN A 36 -18.04 10.97 3.94
N GLY A 37 -17.33 10.20 4.76
CA GLY A 37 -17.66 8.79 5.04
C GLY A 37 -18.89 8.58 5.92
N ASN A 38 -19.30 9.57 6.72
CA ASN A 38 -20.36 9.41 7.72
C ASN A 38 -21.71 8.91 7.15
N ASN A 39 -22.06 9.32 5.92
CA ASN A 39 -23.33 8.96 5.28
C ASN A 39 -23.19 7.89 4.17
N ALA A 40 -21.96 7.55 3.79
CA ALA A 40 -21.66 6.67 2.66
C ALA A 40 -21.03 5.32 3.08
N MET A 41 -20.63 5.20 4.34
CA MET A 41 -19.95 4.02 4.88
C MET A 41 -20.75 3.40 6.02
N LEU A 42 -20.49 2.12 6.28
CA LEU A 42 -20.93 1.48 7.51
C LEU A 42 -20.36 2.24 8.71
N SER A 43 -21.20 2.51 9.72
CA SER A 43 -20.83 3.33 10.87
C SER A 43 -19.57 2.82 11.59
N GLU A 44 -19.38 1.50 11.66
CA GLU A 44 -18.22 0.89 12.31
C GLU A 44 -16.91 1.11 11.53
N GLU A 45 -16.93 1.02 10.20
CA GLU A 45 -15.74 1.31 9.38
C GLU A 45 -15.42 2.81 9.40
N TYR A 46 -16.44 3.68 9.39
CA TYR A 46 -16.23 5.12 9.52
C TYR A 46 -15.58 5.48 10.88
N LYS A 47 -16.12 4.96 11.99
CA LYS A 47 -15.54 5.14 13.33
C LYS A 47 -14.07 4.70 13.38
N LYS A 48 -13.73 3.57 12.77
CA LYS A 48 -12.36 3.08 12.68
C LYS A 48 -11.42 4.09 12.01
N PHE A 49 -11.81 4.70 10.89
CA PHE A 49 -10.97 5.71 10.22
C PHE A 49 -10.82 7.01 11.05
N ILE A 50 -11.87 7.40 11.78
CA ILE A 50 -11.81 8.53 12.72
C ILE A 50 -10.86 8.22 13.87
N SER A 51 -10.98 7.04 14.50
CA SER A 51 -10.10 6.60 15.59
C SER A 51 -8.64 6.49 15.16
N LEU A 52 -8.36 5.95 13.97
CA LEU A 52 -6.98 5.86 13.47
C LEU A 52 -6.32 7.25 13.35
N HIS A 53 -7.07 8.28 12.98
CA HIS A 53 -6.56 9.65 12.94
C HIS A 53 -6.44 10.28 14.33
N SER A 54 -7.49 10.20 15.17
CA SER A 54 -7.49 10.83 16.50
C SER A 54 -6.43 10.23 17.42
N GLU A 55 -6.13 8.94 17.27
CA GLU A 55 -5.11 8.21 18.01
C GLU A 55 -3.70 8.34 17.38
N LYS A 56 -3.55 9.12 16.30
CA LYS A 56 -2.29 9.31 15.56
C LYS A 56 -1.64 7.98 15.11
N LYS A 57 -2.48 7.03 14.68
CA LYS A 57 -2.07 5.69 14.20
C LYS A 57 -1.93 5.61 12.68
N LEU A 58 -2.09 6.74 11.97
CA LEU A 58 -1.87 6.81 10.53
C LEU A 58 -0.38 6.79 10.23
N LEU A 59 -0.02 6.07 9.17
CA LEU A 59 1.36 6.05 8.69
C LEU A 59 1.70 7.38 8.05
N SER A 60 2.92 7.87 8.28
CA SER A 60 3.46 8.96 7.46
C SER A 60 3.60 8.48 6.01
N PRO A 61 3.23 9.29 5.00
CA PRO A 61 3.43 8.96 3.59
C PRO A 61 4.84 8.54 3.23
N ASP A 62 5.85 9.09 3.91
CA ASP A 62 7.26 8.81 3.65
C ASP A 62 7.62 7.33 3.90
N GLN A 63 6.93 6.66 4.82
CA GLN A 63 7.21 5.28 5.20
C GLN A 63 6.98 4.29 4.03
N PRO A 64 5.77 4.17 3.45
CA PRO A 64 5.57 3.35 2.26
C PRO A 64 6.23 3.94 1.01
N ALA A 65 6.35 5.27 0.88
CA ALA A 65 6.96 5.90 -0.29
C ALA A 65 8.45 5.53 -0.43
N LYS A 66 9.17 5.40 0.68
CA LYS A 66 10.57 4.98 0.68
C LYS A 66 10.76 3.57 0.12
N VAL A 67 9.89 2.64 0.51
CA VAL A 67 9.87 1.29 -0.06
C VAL A 67 9.64 1.36 -1.57
N PHE A 68 8.64 2.12 -2.02
CA PHE A 68 8.36 2.24 -3.47
C PHE A 68 9.54 2.82 -4.25
N SER A 69 10.18 3.85 -3.69
CA SER A 69 11.34 4.51 -4.30
C SER A 69 12.53 3.56 -4.40
N ASN A 70 12.84 2.85 -3.33
CA ASN A 70 13.94 1.88 -3.30
C ASN A 70 13.68 0.70 -4.26
N LEU A 71 12.44 0.22 -4.35
CA LEU A 71 12.07 -0.84 -5.29
C LEU A 71 12.15 -0.40 -6.76
N SER A 72 11.99 0.89 -7.06
CA SER A 72 12.07 1.40 -8.44
C SER A 72 13.49 1.38 -9.02
N VAL A 73 14.51 1.36 -8.16
CA VAL A 73 15.93 1.42 -8.56
C VAL A 73 16.65 0.08 -8.41
N VAL A 74 16.01 -0.90 -7.77
CA VAL A 74 16.55 -2.25 -7.55
C VAL A 74 15.82 -3.26 -8.43
N LYS A 75 16.57 -4.16 -9.06
CA LYS A 75 15.99 -5.32 -9.74
C LYS A 75 15.63 -6.38 -8.70
N LEU A 76 14.37 -6.41 -8.27
CA LEU A 76 13.84 -7.53 -7.48
C LEU A 76 13.97 -8.84 -8.26
N SER A 77 14.20 -9.93 -7.52
CA SER A 77 14.21 -11.26 -8.12
C SER A 77 12.83 -11.58 -8.71
N GLY A 78 12.81 -12.27 -9.86
CA GLY A 78 11.58 -12.60 -10.57
C GLY A 78 10.56 -13.42 -9.76
N GLN A 79 10.99 -14.03 -8.65
CA GLN A 79 10.13 -14.78 -7.72
C GLN A 79 9.05 -13.91 -7.06
N HIS A 80 9.25 -12.58 -7.00
CA HIS A 80 8.28 -11.64 -6.42
C HIS A 80 7.33 -11.05 -7.46
N SER A 81 7.57 -11.28 -8.76
CA SER A 81 6.69 -10.78 -9.81
C SER A 81 5.31 -11.45 -9.71
N GLY A 82 4.26 -10.65 -9.72
CA GLY A 82 2.87 -11.05 -9.55
C GLY A 82 2.39 -11.05 -8.10
N ALA A 83 3.27 -10.83 -7.12
CA ALA A 83 2.91 -10.89 -5.72
C ALA A 83 2.00 -9.71 -5.30
N PHE A 84 1.20 -9.96 -4.27
CA PHE A 84 0.52 -8.93 -3.49
C PHE A 84 1.12 -8.89 -2.09
N LEU A 85 1.83 -7.81 -1.77
CA LEU A 85 2.58 -7.66 -0.53
C LEU A 85 2.16 -6.39 0.20
N SER A 86 2.40 -6.36 1.51
CA SER A 86 2.25 -5.14 2.31
C SER A 86 3.59 -4.40 2.32
N TRP A 87 3.59 -3.06 2.35
CA TRP A 87 4.86 -2.29 2.39
C TRP A 87 5.74 -2.68 3.59
N ASP A 88 5.12 -3.16 4.66
CA ASP A 88 5.71 -3.63 5.91
C ASP A 88 5.88 -5.16 5.99
N SER A 89 5.86 -5.88 4.85
CA SER A 89 6.15 -7.31 4.81
C SER A 89 7.66 -7.61 4.82
N ASN A 90 8.06 -8.78 5.36
CA ASN A 90 9.48 -9.13 5.56
C ASN A 90 10.30 -9.09 4.26
N GLU A 91 9.68 -9.34 3.12
CA GLU A 91 10.27 -9.22 1.78
C GLU A 91 10.80 -7.81 1.48
N PHE A 92 10.29 -6.79 2.18
CA PHE A 92 10.69 -5.40 2.00
C PHE A 92 11.47 -4.81 3.17
N GLU A 93 11.93 -5.62 4.13
CA GLU A 93 12.66 -5.11 5.30
C GLU A 93 13.89 -4.28 4.91
N GLU A 94 14.66 -4.73 3.91
CA GLU A 94 15.83 -4.01 3.40
C GLU A 94 15.51 -2.67 2.72
N PHE A 95 14.28 -2.49 2.25
CA PHE A 95 13.86 -1.28 1.52
C PHE A 95 13.20 -0.22 2.42
N ARG A 96 13.07 -0.47 3.73
CA ARG A 96 12.46 0.50 4.66
C ARG A 96 13.45 1.51 5.26
N ASN A 97 14.75 1.23 5.20
CA ASN A 97 15.81 2.00 5.85
C ASN A 97 16.47 3.04 4.98
#